data_AF-A0A174IXP5-F1
#
_entry.id   AF-A0A174IXP5-F1
#
_cell.length_a   1.000
_cell.length_b   1.000
_cell.length_c   1.000
_cell.angle_alpha   90.00
_cell.angle_beta   90.00
_cell.angle_gamma   90.00
#
_symmetry.space_group_name_H-M   'P 1'
#
loop_
_entity.id
_entity.type
_entity.pdbx_description
1 polymer ?
#
loop_
_entity_poly.entity_id
_entity_poly.type
_entity_poly.pdbx_seq_one_letter_code
_entity_poly.pdbx_strand_id
1 'polypeptide(L)'
;MDIFKILNNDTTGLTDEEKAFAEGFNYDLREKIMAELVEHEINEFIKELKEDIDGFKEKVENIFVNGKKGYKDMPTKTLIDIYLSKMNEGDFINLIESING
;
A
#
# COMPACT_ATOMS: atom_id res chain seq x y z
N MET A 1 -21.68 -1.72 7.65
CA MET A 1 -20.54 -2.60 7.35
C MET A 1 -19.33 -2.05 8.08
N ASP A 2 -18.66 -2.87 8.90
CA ASP A 2 -17.50 -2.41 9.68
C ASP A 2 -16.24 -2.52 8.81
N ILE A 3 -15.74 -1.40 8.30
CA ILE A 3 -14.57 -1.37 7.42
C ILE A 3 -13.34 -1.96 8.10
N PHE A 4 -13.23 -1.88 9.43
CA PHE A 4 -12.12 -2.47 10.18
C PHE A 4 -12.17 -4.00 10.22
N LYS A 5 -13.35 -4.61 10.10
CA LYS A 5 -13.46 -6.06 9.91
C LYS A 5 -12.99 -6.47 8.51
N ILE A 6 -13.38 -5.71 7.48
CA ILE A 6 -12.95 -5.95 6.09
C ILE A 6 -11.43 -5.83 5.96
N LEU A 7 -10.85 -4.76 6.53
CA LEU A 7 -9.41 -4.50 6.53
C LEU A 7 -8.60 -5.61 7.23
N ASN A 8 -9.20 -6.28 8.21
CA ASN A 8 -8.61 -7.42 8.91
C ASN A 8 -8.99 -8.78 8.31
N ASN A 9 -9.71 -8.79 7.18
CA ASN A 9 -10.25 -9.99 6.54
C ASN A 9 -11.14 -10.83 7.48
N ASP A 10 -11.76 -10.19 8.48
CA ASP A 10 -12.70 -10.81 9.39
C ASP A 10 -14.09 -10.86 8.72
N THR A 11 -14.44 -12.05 8.22
CA THR A 11 -15.71 -12.32 7.55
C THR A 11 -16.75 -12.97 8.46
N THR A 12 -16.48 -13.06 9.77
CA THR A 12 -17.42 -13.69 10.70
C THR A 12 -18.73 -12.91 10.79
N GLY A 13 -19.84 -13.61 10.52
CA GLY A 13 -21.19 -13.05 10.54
C GLY A 13 -21.59 -12.28 9.29
N LEU A 14 -20.75 -12.24 8.25
CA LEU A 14 -21.11 -11.65 6.95
C LEU A 14 -21.94 -12.63 6.11
N THR A 15 -22.94 -12.09 5.41
CA THR A 15 -23.64 -12.76 4.31
C THR A 15 -22.71 -12.96 3.12
N ASP A 16 -23.09 -13.82 2.17
CA ASP A 16 -22.26 -14.08 0.99
C ASP A 16 -22.14 -12.84 0.07
N GLU A 17 -23.16 -11.98 0.03
CA GLU A 17 -23.10 -10.68 -0.66
C GLU A 17 -22.10 -9.73 0.00
N GLU A 18 -22.11 -9.66 1.34
CA GLU A 18 -21.16 -8.83 2.09
C GLU A 18 -19.72 -9.35 1.98
N LYS A 19 -19.52 -10.68 1.90
CA LYS A 19 -18.20 -11.26 1.64
C LYS A 19 -17.70 -10.90 0.25
N ALA A 20 -18.55 -11.06 -0.78
CA ALA A 20 -18.17 -10.72 -2.16
C ALA A 20 -17.81 -9.24 -2.29
N PHE A 21 -18.57 -8.35 -1.64
CA PHE A 21 -18.23 -6.93 -1.57
C PHE A 21 -16.91 -6.70 -0.83
N ALA A 22 -16.70 -7.32 0.33
CA ALA A 22 -15.47 -7.18 1.11
C ALA A 22 -14.23 -7.65 0.34
N GLU A 23 -14.33 -8.74 -0.42
CA GLU A 23 -13.26 -9.26 -1.28
C GLU A 23 -12.92 -8.28 -2.40
N GLY A 24 -13.92 -7.73 -3.10
CA GLY A 24 -13.73 -6.73 -4.15
C GLY A 24 -13.08 -5.45 -3.60
N PHE A 25 -13.62 -4.92 -2.51
CA PHE A 25 -13.07 -3.75 -1.83
C PHE A 25 -11.61 -3.97 -1.39
N ASN A 26 -11.30 -5.13 -0.79
CA ASN A 26 -9.94 -5.46 -0.37
C ASN A 26 -8.96 -5.59 -1.54
N TYR A 27 -9.42 -6.13 -2.68
CA TYR A 27 -8.62 -6.20 -3.89
C TYR A 27 -8.28 -4.79 -4.40
N ASP A 28 -9.29 -3.93 -4.59
CA ASP A 28 -9.12 -2.57 -5.10
C ASP A 28 -8.26 -1.71 -4.17
N LEU A 29 -8.46 -1.86 -2.85
CA LEU A 29 -7.64 -1.22 -1.83
C LEU A 29 -6.17 -1.60 -1.96
N ARG A 30 -5.88 -2.90 -2.10
CA ARG A 30 -4.50 -3.38 -2.26
C ARG A 30 -3.86 -2.83 -3.53
N GLU A 31 -4.56 -2.87 -4.66
CA GLU A 31 -4.03 -2.36 -5.93
C GLU A 31 -3.71 -0.86 -5.85
N LYS A 32 -4.60 -0.04 -5.28
CA LYS A 32 -4.35 1.39 -5.13
C LYS A 32 -3.20 1.70 -4.18
N ILE A 33 -3.15 1.05 -3.01
CA ILE A 33 -2.03 1.22 -2.07
C ILE A 33 -0.69 0.88 -2.75
N MET A 34 -0.64 -0.23 -3.51
CA MET A 34 0.58 -0.61 -4.21
C MET A 34 0.99 0.41 -5.26
N ALA A 35 0.03 0.92 -6.04
CA ALA A 35 0.31 1.92 -7.08
C ALA A 35 0.91 3.20 -6.48
N GLU A 36 0.28 3.75 -5.44
CA GLU A 36 0.75 4.98 -4.78
C GLU A 36 2.10 4.78 -4.06
N LEU A 37 2.32 3.61 -3.43
CA LEU A 37 3.62 3.29 -2.84
C LEU A 37 4.72 3.18 -3.88
N VAL A 38 4.45 2.59 -5.05
CA VAL A 38 5.42 2.52 -6.15
C VAL A 38 5.74 3.92 -6.68
N GLU A 39 4.71 4.75 -6.90
CA GLU A 39 4.90 6.12 -7.37
C GLU A 39 5.73 6.95 -6.38
N HIS A 40 5.43 6.85 -5.07
CA HIS A 40 6.20 7.50 -4.03
C HIS A 40 7.68 7.09 -4.04
N GLU A 41 7.97 5.78 -4.13
CA GLU A 41 9.35 5.27 -4.19
C GLU A 41 10.09 5.77 -5.43
N ILE A 42 9.42 5.78 -6.60
CA ILE A 42 10.00 6.31 -7.84
C ILE A 42 10.33 7.79 -7.68
N ASN A 43 9.42 8.58 -7.10
CA ASN A 43 9.64 10.00 -6.89
C ASN A 43 10.80 10.28 -5.93
N GLU A 44 10.93 9.50 -4.86
CA GLU A 44 12.08 9.57 -3.96
C GLU A 44 13.40 9.22 -4.67
N PHE A 45 13.41 8.16 -5.49
CA PHE A 45 14.59 7.83 -6.31
C PHE A 45 14.96 8.96 -7.28
N ILE A 46 13.99 9.56 -7.95
CA ILE A 46 14.21 10.68 -8.88
C ILE A 46 14.75 11.90 -8.14
N LYS A 47 14.23 12.18 -6.94
CA LYS A 47 14.68 13.28 -6.09
C LYS A 47 16.14 13.07 -5.65
N GLU A 48 16.47 11.91 -5.11
CA GLU A 48 17.84 11.58 -4.71
C GLU A 48 18.79 11.61 -5.90
N LEU A 49 18.39 11.08 -7.05
CA LEU A 49 19.22 11.17 -8.26
C LEU A 49 19.60 12.63 -8.63
N LYS A 50 18.71 13.59 -8.34
CA LYS A 50 18.93 15.02 -8.64
C LYS A 50 19.68 15.76 -7.54
N GLU A 51 19.42 15.41 -6.28
CA GLU A 51 19.83 16.21 -5.10
C GLU A 51 20.87 15.51 -4.22
N ASP A 52 20.93 14.18 -4.22
CA ASP A 52 21.80 13.33 -3.39
C ASP A 52 22.17 12.02 -4.11
N ILE A 53 23.17 12.10 -4.98
CA ILE A 53 23.61 10.97 -5.79
C ILE A 53 24.17 9.81 -4.96
N ASP A 54 24.74 10.09 -3.78
CA ASP A 54 25.32 9.05 -2.94
C ASP A 54 24.22 8.31 -2.17
N GLY A 55 23.20 9.01 -1.67
CA GLY A 55 21.98 8.39 -1.14
C GLY A 55 21.25 7.53 -2.18
N PHE A 56 21.15 8.00 -3.43
CA PHE A 56 20.61 7.21 -4.54
C PHE A 56 21.39 5.90 -4.75
N LYS A 57 22.73 5.98 -4.83
CA LYS A 57 23.57 4.78 -5.00
C LYS A 57 23.41 3.81 -3.84
N GLU A 58 23.38 4.31 -2.61
CA GLU A 58 23.20 3.49 -1.42
C GLU A 58 21.88 2.71 -1.46
N LYS A 59 20.77 3.36 -1.82
CA LYS A 59 19.48 2.64 -1.98
C LYS A 59 19.52 1.58 -3.07
N VAL A 60 20.13 1.89 -4.22
CA VAL A 60 20.27 0.94 -5.33
C VAL A 60 21.14 -0.25 -4.93
N GLU A 61 22.28 0.01 -4.28
CA GLU A 61 23.16 -1.03 -3.74
C GLU A 61 22.40 -1.92 -2.75
N ASN A 62 21.67 -1.33 -1.81
CA ASN A 62 20.88 -2.06 -0.82
C ASN A 62 19.84 -2.98 -1.50
N ILE A 63 19.20 -2.54 -2.59
CA ILE A 63 18.29 -3.40 -3.37
C ILE A 63 19.02 -4.61 -3.97
N PHE A 64 20.22 -4.42 -4.52
CA PHE A 64 20.97 -5.53 -5.12
C PHE A 64 21.61 -6.46 -4.09
N VAL A 65 22.00 -5.95 -2.93
CA VAL A 65 22.64 -6.73 -1.86
C VAL A 65 21.61 -7.50 -1.04
N ASN A 66 20.53 -6.84 -0.60
CA ASN A 66 19.57 -7.41 0.34
C ASN A 66 18.24 -7.82 -0.30
N GLY A 67 17.99 -7.38 -1.54
CA GLY A 67 16.69 -7.53 -2.18
C GLY A 67 15.63 -6.60 -1.59
N LYS A 68 14.50 -6.47 -2.28
CA LYS A 68 13.28 -5.86 -1.75
C LYS A 68 12.13 -6.80 -2.03
N LYS A 69 11.37 -7.13 -0.99
CA LYS A 69 10.14 -7.91 -1.16
C LYS A 69 9.15 -7.07 -1.99
N GLY A 70 8.60 -7.65 -3.05
CA GLY A 70 7.59 -6.97 -3.87
C GLY A 70 6.31 -6.72 -3.06
N TYR A 71 5.69 -5.55 -3.25
CA TYR A 71 4.46 -5.20 -2.54
C TYR A 71 3.32 -6.20 -2.78
N LYS A 72 3.26 -6.77 -3.99
CA LYS A 72 2.29 -7.83 -4.35
C LYS A 72 2.30 -9.01 -3.38
N ASP A 73 3.49 -9.39 -2.89
CA ASP A 73 3.68 -10.56 -2.03
C ASP A 73 3.55 -10.22 -0.53
N MET A 74 3.23 -8.97 -0.19
CA MET A 74 3.05 -8.53 1.19
C MET A 74 1.61 -8.72 1.69
N PRO A 75 1.42 -9.10 2.97
CA PRO A 75 0.11 -9.08 3.61
C PRO A 75 -0.53 -7.68 3.56
N THR A 76 -1.86 -7.58 3.48
CA THR A 76 -2.58 -6.30 3.36
C THR A 76 -2.24 -5.36 4.50
N LYS A 77 -2.22 -5.89 5.73
CA LYS A 77 -1.84 -5.13 6.91
C LYS A 77 -0.45 -4.51 6.77
N THR A 78 0.53 -5.27 6.29
CA THR A 78 1.88 -4.76 6.05
C THR A 78 1.90 -3.64 5.00
N LEU A 79 1.08 -3.74 3.94
CA LEU A 79 0.96 -2.67 2.96
C LEU A 79 0.37 -1.39 3.56
N ILE A 80 -0.68 -1.51 4.39
CA ILE A 80 -1.30 -0.39 5.09
C ILE A 80 -0.30 0.24 6.06
N ASP A 81 0.42 -0.56 6.85
CA ASP A 81 1.42 -0.08 7.80
C ASP A 81 2.54 0.71 7.08
N ILE A 82 3.01 0.20 5.93
CA ILE A 82 4.01 0.90 5.10
C ILE A 82 3.42 2.19 4.53
N TYR A 83 2.20 2.15 4.01
CA TYR A 83 1.52 3.34 3.47
C TYR A 83 1.40 4.44 4.50
N LEU A 84 0.89 4.14 5.70
CA LEU A 84 0.75 5.11 6.80
C LEU A 84 2.10 5.62 7.35
N SER A 85 3.20 4.90 7.12
CA SER A 85 4.54 5.37 7.48
C SER A 85 5.15 6.36 6.49
N LYS A 86 4.66 6.37 5.24
CA LYS A 86 5.19 7.19 4.12
C LYS A 86 4.26 8.33 3.74
N MET A 87 2.96 8.09 3.87
CA MET A 87 1.86 9.00 3.60
C MET A 87 1.17 9.36 4.93
N ASN A 88 0.29 10.36 4.91
CA ASN A 88 -0.47 10.72 6.10
C ASN A 88 -1.82 9.98 6.19
N GLU A 89 -2.45 10.01 7.37
CA GLU A 89 -3.77 9.38 7.58
C GLU A 89 -4.87 9.96 6.67
N GLY A 90 -4.78 11.25 6.33
CA GLY A 90 -5.71 11.91 5.41
C GLY A 90 -5.62 11.35 3.99
N ASP A 91 -4.40 11.10 3.49
CA ASP A 91 -4.19 10.46 2.19
C ASP A 91 -4.82 9.07 2.17
N PHE A 92 -4.67 8.31 3.26
CA PHE A 92 -5.27 6.98 3.39
C PHE A 92 -6.80 7.02 3.40
N ILE A 93 -7.41 8.00 4.08
CA ILE A 93 -8.86 8.21 4.07
C ILE A 93 -9.34 8.55 2.65
N ASN A 94 -8.66 9.47 1.96
CA ASN A 94 -8.99 9.83 0.57
C ASN A 94 -8.90 8.63 -0.37
N LEU A 95 -7.89 7.77 -0.17
CA LEU A 95 -7.74 6.54 -0.94
C LEU A 95 -8.94 5.60 -0.73
N ILE A 96 -9.37 5.39 0.52
CA ILE A 96 -10.56 4.57 0.83
C ILE A 96 -11.82 5.17 0.21
N GLU A 97 -12.03 6.48 0.33
CA GLU A 97 -13.18 7.17 -0.24
C GLU A 97 -13.24 7.01 -1.77
N SER A 98 -12.07 7.04 -2.44
CA SER A 98 -11.99 6.87 -3.89
C SER A 98 -12.35 5.46 -4.39
N ILE A 99 -12.43 4.46 -3.51
CA ILE A 99 -12.83 3.08 -3.84
C ILE A 99 -14.34 2.89 -3.64
N ASN A 100 -14.91 3.61 -2.68
CA ASN A 100 -16.33 3.53 -2.35
C ASN A 100 -17.21 4.50 -3.17
N GLY A 101 -16.59 5.37 -3.98
CA GLY A 101 -17.24 6.39 -4.81
C GLY A 101 -17.60 5.94 -6.21
#